data_AF-A0A8S1P5N2-F1
#
_entry.id   AF-A0A8S1P5N2-F1
#
_cell.length_a   1.000
_cell.length_b   1.000
_cell.length_c   1.000
_cell.angle_alpha   90.00
_cell.angle_beta   90.00
_cell.angle_gamma   90.00
#
_symmetry.space_group_name_H-M   'P 1'
#
loop_
_entity.id
_entity.type
_entity.pdbx_description
1 polymer ?
#
loop_
_entity_poly.entity_id
_entity_poly.type
_entity_poly.pdbx_seq_one_letter_code
_entity_poly.pdbx_strand_id
1 'polypeptide(L)'
;MNIKQKVYKLIKGCDFYGVEIGLNYRQHKSYKTFYGGMWSSIVASLIAALCISQFLDCIFYLSPEIHEYTKDAGSLSKLFESTTFHSILLNLENEGIVTTHHLNNQETLIDIHSFKFVAISIPTIHEDIYDVDNPIKIGQSQKILRQVVQNQQLTIQLQMKMLEYSTDQGLLWEILKTHDQFYLEYTDTYYSQSDSTSLRLILTINPIIKHVDRSYKRIYRILSITGGLVKVLMFVGKLFSKPITRLKFQISFLNQFFNFGSTKHSRSFYPLNSQAYSQKLLRMQTLHLDSMKLNQQISPIKELNKQPTKMIKSILKRYSKRQKQNEDPELNINEAIIQEENQDVDELIAKYFQPQDIRLKLQSIQYVKYFFGFTGQLKKRIKQLRQNLEIVNQKTDIIYVFNKLQELEKLKQVLLDEDQLNLFEYIPKPNIDLHQPKQEPKHNTIVKASQAFSSFQIINEREKKSRIDNALIKMIDANIKKLHFICTKYKSQIFIYQSKFKSQERKLREIGKFKT
;
A
#
# COMPACT_ATOMS: atom_id res chain seq x y z
N MET A 1 3.54 -21.26 -1.92
CA MET A 1 3.24 -19.87 -2.35
C MET A 1 4.55 -19.20 -2.75
N ASN A 2 4.67 -18.68 -3.97
CA ASN A 2 5.92 -18.11 -4.49
C ASN A 2 6.36 -16.88 -3.66
N ILE A 3 7.66 -16.68 -3.44
CA ILE A 3 8.23 -15.54 -2.70
C ILE A 3 7.66 -14.20 -3.21
N LYS A 4 7.51 -14.05 -4.53
CA LYS A 4 6.89 -12.85 -5.14
C LYS A 4 5.47 -12.58 -4.62
N GLN A 5 4.68 -13.63 -4.38
CA GLN A 5 3.32 -13.51 -3.86
C GLN A 5 3.30 -13.14 -2.37
N LYS A 6 4.26 -13.64 -1.58
CA LYS A 6 4.41 -13.26 -0.16
C LYS A 6 4.79 -11.79 -0.03
N VAL A 7 5.79 -11.34 -0.77
CA VAL A 7 6.22 -9.93 -0.82
C VAL A 7 5.07 -9.01 -1.26
N TYR A 8 4.33 -9.40 -2.29
CA TYR A 8 3.16 -8.63 -2.74
C TYR A 8 2.08 -8.49 -1.66
N LYS A 9 1.80 -9.57 -0.93
CA LYS A 9 0.80 -9.57 0.16
C LYS A 9 1.25 -8.71 1.34
N LEU A 10 2.54 -8.75 1.69
CA LEU A 10 3.15 -7.91 2.73
C LEU A 10 3.06 -6.43 2.38
N ILE A 11 3.53 -6.04 1.18
CA ILE A 11 3.48 -4.64 0.72
C ILE A 11 2.05 -4.12 0.72
N LYS A 12 1.09 -4.92 0.23
CA LYS A 12 -0.33 -4.54 0.24
C LYS A 12 -0.91 -4.45 1.65
N GLY A 13 -0.38 -5.20 2.62
CA GLY A 13 -0.79 -5.15 4.03
C GLY A 13 -0.48 -3.79 4.65
N CYS A 14 0.71 -3.27 4.37
CA CYS A 14 1.23 -1.98 4.86
C CYS A 14 0.64 -0.74 4.17
N ASP A 15 -0.38 -0.88 3.33
CA ASP A 15 -1.00 0.25 2.63
C ASP A 15 -1.83 1.12 3.58
N PHE A 16 -1.24 2.23 4.04
CA PHE A 16 -1.91 3.29 4.82
C PHE A 16 -2.73 4.25 3.96
N TYR A 17 -2.52 4.24 2.64
CA TYR A 17 -3.15 5.16 1.70
C TYR A 17 -4.33 4.52 0.94
N GLY A 18 -4.90 3.45 1.48
CA GLY A 18 -6.08 2.81 0.93
C GLY A 18 -7.23 3.81 0.75
N VAL A 19 -7.99 3.66 -0.34
CA VAL A 19 -9.18 4.48 -0.58
C VAL A 19 -10.39 3.78 0.03
N GLU A 20 -11.11 4.47 0.90
CA GLU A 20 -12.39 4.00 1.44
C GLU A 20 -13.39 3.85 0.29
N ILE A 21 -14.03 2.68 0.23
CA ILE A 21 -15.11 2.44 -0.72
C ILE A 21 -16.41 2.67 0.05
N GLY A 22 -17.08 3.80 -0.20
CA GLY A 22 -18.38 4.12 0.40
C GLY A 22 -19.54 3.25 -0.09
N LEU A 23 -19.28 2.31 -1.02
CA LEU A 23 -20.23 1.31 -1.45
C LEU A 23 -20.02 0.05 -0.60
N ASN A 24 -21.10 -0.59 -0.15
CA ASN A 24 -21.09 -1.92 0.49
C ASN A 24 -20.74 -3.02 -0.53
N TYR A 25 -19.69 -2.80 -1.31
CA TYR A 25 -19.21 -3.68 -2.35
C TYR A 25 -18.34 -4.74 -1.69
N ARG A 26 -18.89 -5.95 -1.53
CA ARG A 26 -18.24 -7.12 -0.91
C ARG A 26 -17.76 -6.89 0.54
N GLN A 27 -18.42 -6.02 1.30
CA GLN A 27 -18.13 -5.75 2.72
C GLN A 27 -16.69 -5.26 3.02
N HIS A 28 -15.91 -4.88 2.00
CA HIS A 28 -14.57 -4.34 2.22
C HIS A 28 -14.62 -2.83 2.40
N LYS A 29 -14.31 -2.35 3.61
CA LYS A 29 -14.29 -0.91 3.95
C LYS A 29 -13.29 -0.09 3.11
N SER A 30 -12.19 -0.71 2.63
CA SER A 30 -11.12 0.00 1.92
C SER A 30 -10.52 -0.81 0.76
N TYR A 31 -10.26 -0.15 -0.38
CA TYR A 31 -9.49 -0.71 -1.48
C TYR A 31 -7.99 -0.44 -1.29
N LYS A 32 -7.26 -1.47 -0.82
CA LYS A 32 -5.80 -1.44 -0.73
C LYS A 32 -5.14 -1.75 -2.08
N THR A 33 -4.07 -1.04 -2.41
CA THR A 33 -3.31 -1.22 -3.64
C THR A 33 -1.84 -1.47 -3.38
N PHE A 34 -1.19 -2.15 -4.33
CA PHE A 34 0.26 -2.31 -4.31
C PHE A 34 1.01 -0.96 -4.29
N TYR A 35 0.52 0.05 -5.01
CA TYR A 35 1.17 1.37 -5.04
C TYR A 35 1.05 2.12 -3.72
N GLY A 36 -0.11 2.07 -3.08
CA GLY A 36 -0.28 2.65 -1.75
C GLY A 36 0.64 1.98 -0.73
N GLY A 37 0.77 0.65 -0.79
CA GLY A 37 1.75 -0.10 0.00
C GLY A 37 3.20 0.28 -0.26
N MET A 38 3.58 0.45 -1.53
CA MET A 38 4.94 0.86 -1.91
C MET A 38 5.27 2.27 -1.39
N TRP A 39 4.36 3.24 -1.56
CA TRP A 39 4.53 4.58 -1.01
C TRP A 39 4.58 4.58 0.51
N SER A 40 3.75 3.78 1.17
CA SER A 40 3.77 3.61 2.62
C SER A 40 5.12 3.08 3.10
N SER A 41 5.71 2.12 2.38
CA SER A 41 7.04 1.59 2.69
C SER A 41 8.15 2.62 2.50
N ILE A 42 8.11 3.42 1.43
CA ILE A 42 9.09 4.48 1.17
C ILE A 42 9.03 5.54 2.28
N VAL A 43 7.81 6.01 2.60
CA VAL A 43 7.59 7.00 3.65
C VAL A 43 8.04 6.46 5.01
N ALA A 44 7.70 5.20 5.35
CA ALA A 44 8.13 4.57 6.59
C ALA A 44 9.67 4.46 6.68
N SER A 45 10.34 4.08 5.58
CA SER A 45 11.81 3.99 5.55
C SER A 45 12.46 5.36 5.72
N LEU A 46 11.90 6.41 5.11
CA LEU A 46 12.43 7.77 5.22
C LEU A 46 12.21 8.33 6.63
N ILE A 47 11.04 8.08 7.24
CA ILE A 47 10.78 8.39 8.64
C ILE A 47 11.79 7.68 9.53
N ALA A 48 12.00 6.36 9.35
CA ALA A 48 12.94 5.60 10.15
C ALA A 48 14.38 6.16 10.05
N ALA A 49 14.86 6.47 8.84
CA ALA A 49 16.18 7.05 8.64
C ALA A 49 16.33 8.42 9.34
N LEU A 50 15.33 9.28 9.24
CA LEU A 50 15.33 10.58 9.92
C LEU A 50 15.27 10.44 11.44
N CYS A 51 14.43 9.54 11.96
CA CYS A 51 14.37 9.24 13.39
C CYS A 51 15.73 8.79 13.91
N ILE A 52 16.39 7.86 13.19
CA ILE A 52 17.71 7.37 13.58
C ILE A 52 18.72 8.51 13.57
N SER A 53 18.76 9.34 12.52
CA SER A 53 19.66 10.48 12.45
C SER A 53 19.46 11.45 13.62
N GLN A 54 18.22 11.85 13.91
CA GLN A 54 17.94 12.78 15.02
C GLN A 54 18.22 12.16 16.38
N PHE A 55 18.02 10.84 16.53
CA PHE A 55 18.31 10.13 17.77
C PHE A 55 19.81 10.01 18.01
N LEU A 56 20.62 9.80 16.96
CA LEU A 56 22.07 9.83 17.06
C LEU A 56 22.58 11.22 17.44
N ASP A 57 22.04 12.29 16.84
CA ASP A 57 22.37 13.67 17.22
C ASP A 57 22.09 13.95 18.70
N CYS A 58 21.01 13.36 19.23
CA CYS A 58 20.59 13.49 20.63
C CYS A 58 21.52 12.72 21.58
N ILE A 59 21.86 11.47 21.24
CA ILE A 59 22.72 10.62 22.07
C ILE A 59 24.15 11.16 22.13
N PHE A 60 24.67 11.64 21.01
CA PHE A 60 26.06 12.06 20.89
C PHE A 60 26.28 13.55 21.16
N TYR A 61 25.25 14.30 21.55
CA TYR A 61 25.34 15.72 21.90
C TYR A 61 26.05 16.58 20.81
N LEU A 62 25.93 16.19 19.53
CA LEU A 62 26.75 16.71 18.44
C LEU A 62 26.52 18.19 18.08
N SER A 63 25.46 18.81 18.61
CA SER A 63 25.08 20.17 18.25
C SER A 63 24.36 20.89 19.40
N PRO A 64 25.11 21.40 20.40
CA PRO A 64 24.54 22.30 21.40
C PRO A 64 24.10 23.62 20.76
N GLU A 65 22.99 24.15 21.26
CA GLU A 65 22.56 25.52 21.01
C GLU A 65 23.22 26.39 22.09
N ILE A 66 24.10 27.32 21.66
CA ILE A 66 24.87 28.20 22.54
C ILE A 66 24.17 29.56 22.58
N HIS A 67 23.82 30.02 23.78
CA HIS A 67 23.29 31.35 24.02
C HIS A 67 24.28 32.12 24.90
N GLU A 68 24.85 33.19 24.36
CA GLU A 68 25.74 34.09 25.11
C GLU A 68 24.99 35.35 25.51
N TYR A 69 25.13 35.74 26.77
CA TYR A 69 24.70 37.05 27.25
C TYR A 69 25.62 37.54 28.37
N THR A 70 25.59 38.83 28.62
CA THR A 70 26.33 39.46 29.71
C THR A 70 25.36 39.82 30.83
N LYS A 71 25.80 39.61 32.06
CA LYS A 71 25.08 40.00 33.26
C LYS A 71 25.99 40.89 34.10
N ASP A 72 25.45 42.01 34.56
CA ASP A 72 26.13 42.83 35.56
C ASP A 72 26.17 42.03 36.88
N ALA A 73 27.37 41.84 37.42
CA ALA A 73 27.61 41.05 38.62
C ALA A 73 26.99 41.67 39.89
N GLY A 74 26.48 42.90 39.82
CA GLY A 74 26.01 43.64 40.99
C GLY A 74 27.16 43.81 42.00
N SER A 75 26.87 43.84 43.31
CA SER A 75 27.89 44.04 44.37
C SER A 75 28.76 42.80 44.64
N LEU A 76 29.23 42.13 43.59
CA LEU A 76 30.20 41.02 43.67
C LEU A 76 31.59 41.48 44.14
N SER A 77 31.78 42.78 44.35
CA SER A 77 32.96 43.37 45.01
C SER A 77 33.30 42.70 46.35
N LYS A 78 32.32 42.10 47.05
CA LYS A 78 32.52 41.43 48.34
C LYS A 78 33.16 40.03 48.26
N LEU A 79 33.03 39.32 47.15
CA LEU A 79 33.61 37.96 47.01
C LEU A 79 35.12 38.02 46.71
N PHE A 80 35.55 39.07 45.99
CA PHE A 80 36.96 39.32 45.68
C PHE A 80 37.78 39.82 46.88
N GLU A 81 37.15 40.18 47.99
CA GLU A 81 37.86 40.52 49.24
C GLU A 81 38.47 39.28 49.93
N SER A 82 38.04 38.06 49.57
CA SER A 82 38.43 36.82 50.27
C SER A 82 39.36 35.88 49.49
N THR A 83 39.51 36.04 48.17
CA THR A 83 40.32 35.13 47.36
C THR A 83 41.74 35.65 47.21
N THR A 84 42.66 35.03 47.95
CA THR A 84 44.11 35.23 47.79
C THR A 84 44.56 34.82 46.39
N PHE A 85 44.83 35.83 45.56
CA PHE A 85 45.47 35.66 44.25
C PHE A 85 46.74 34.83 44.39
N HIS A 86 46.78 33.65 43.78
CA HIS A 86 48.02 32.94 43.57
C HIS A 86 48.78 33.65 42.43
N SER A 87 50.00 34.07 42.77
CA SER A 87 50.95 34.91 42.04
C SER A 87 50.86 34.90 40.50
N ILE A 88 50.71 36.08 39.90
CA ILE A 88 51.17 36.34 38.53
C ILE A 88 52.69 36.32 38.57
N LEU A 89 53.31 35.37 37.87
CA LEU A 89 54.76 35.23 37.83
C LEU A 89 55.32 36.20 36.77
N LEU A 90 55.66 37.42 37.21
CA LEU A 90 56.38 38.39 36.39
C LEU A 90 57.86 38.02 36.41
N ASN A 91 58.35 37.42 35.34
CA ASN A 91 59.78 37.17 35.19
C ASN A 91 60.41 38.39 34.53
N LEU A 92 61.07 39.22 35.33
CA LEU A 92 61.82 40.38 34.87
C LEU A 92 63.28 39.98 34.67
N GLU A 93 63.71 39.85 33.42
CA GLU A 93 65.12 39.72 33.07
C GLU A 93 65.78 41.11 33.22
N ASN A 94 66.22 41.44 34.44
CA ASN A 94 67.23 42.45 34.87
C ASN A 94 66.87 43.06 36.24
N GLU A 95 67.89 43.50 37.00
CA GLU A 95 67.73 44.21 38.27
C GLU A 95 67.10 45.60 38.04
N GLY A 96 65.79 45.72 38.17
CA GLY A 96 65.09 47.00 38.13
C GLY A 96 64.25 47.23 39.38
N ILE A 97 64.03 48.52 39.69
CA ILE A 97 63.24 48.94 40.85
C ILE A 97 61.76 48.77 40.50
N VAL A 98 61.06 47.94 41.27
CA VAL A 98 59.62 47.72 41.18
C VAL A 98 58.95 48.60 42.22
N THR A 99 58.12 49.55 41.79
CA THR A 99 57.26 50.34 42.68
C THR A 99 55.81 49.91 42.48
N THR A 100 55.19 49.40 43.53
CA THR A 100 53.77 49.04 43.54
C THR A 100 52.95 50.15 44.16
N HIS A 101 51.94 50.62 43.44
CA HIS A 101 50.97 51.58 43.92
C HIS A 101 49.56 50.96 43.87
N HIS A 102 48.88 50.90 45.00
CA HIS A 102 47.46 50.55 45.03
C HIS A 102 46.64 51.81 44.78
N LEU A 103 45.99 51.88 43.62
CA LEU A 103 45.23 53.07 43.20
C LEU A 103 43.80 53.08 43.76
N ASN A 104 43.19 51.89 43.95
CA ASN A 104 41.89 51.64 44.59
C ASN A 104 41.69 50.11 44.79
N ASN A 105 40.60 49.66 45.43
CA ASN A 105 40.29 48.23 45.69
C ASN A 105 40.25 47.30 44.46
N GLN A 106 40.36 47.83 43.23
CA GLN A 106 40.22 47.08 41.98
C GLN A 106 41.37 47.29 40.99
N GLU A 107 42.36 48.13 41.32
CA GLU A 107 43.47 48.44 40.43
C GLU A 107 44.80 48.41 41.19
N THR A 108 45.72 47.56 40.71
CA THR A 108 47.11 47.56 41.17
C THR A 108 47.97 48.07 40.02
N LEU A 109 48.73 49.12 40.30
CA LEU A 109 49.69 49.70 39.38
C LEU A 109 51.09 49.25 39.78
N ILE A 110 51.80 48.65 38.83
CA ILE A 110 53.20 48.27 38.99
C ILE A 110 54.00 49.07 37.97
N ASP A 111 54.75 50.05 38.47
CA ASP A 111 55.68 50.84 37.67
C ASP A 111 57.06 50.21 37.77
N ILE A 112 57.67 49.98 36.61
CA ILE A 112 58.98 49.35 36.54
C ILE A 112 59.89 50.13 35.59
N HIS A 113 61.03 50.56 36.12
CA HIS A 113 62.04 51.33 35.38
C HIS A 113 63.21 50.45 34.93
N SER A 114 63.79 50.75 33.75
CA SER A 114 65.06 50.20 33.23
C SER A 114 65.07 48.75 32.69
N PHE A 115 64.02 48.31 31.98
CA PHE A 115 64.00 47.01 31.27
C PHE A 115 64.05 47.18 29.75
N LYS A 116 64.62 46.20 29.05
CA LYS A 116 64.60 46.12 27.58
C LYS A 116 63.42 45.30 27.07
N PHE A 117 63.05 44.26 27.79
CA PHE A 117 61.97 43.33 27.42
C PHE A 117 61.10 43.00 28.63
N VAL A 118 59.83 42.73 28.36
CA VAL A 118 58.85 42.27 29.33
C VAL A 118 58.21 41.01 28.77
N ALA A 119 58.22 39.94 29.56
CA ALA A 119 57.61 38.67 29.22
C ALA A 119 56.49 38.35 30.22
N ILE A 120 55.26 38.22 29.74
CA ILE A 120 54.11 37.82 30.55
C ILE A 120 53.58 36.50 30.00
N SER A 121 53.39 35.52 30.87
CA SER A 121 52.79 34.23 30.51
C SER A 121 51.35 34.21 31.02
N ILE A 122 50.38 34.20 30.10
CA ILE A 122 48.96 34.16 30.45
C ILE A 122 48.39 32.80 30.05
N PRO A 123 47.80 32.02 30.96
CA PRO A 123 47.10 30.79 30.59
C PRO A 123 45.98 31.15 29.62
N THR A 124 45.99 30.56 28.42
CA THR A 124 44.83 30.69 27.53
C THR A 124 43.73 29.77 28.03
N ILE A 125 42.49 30.16 27.75
CA ILE A 125 41.33 29.32 28.00
C ILE A 125 40.71 29.03 26.63
N HIS A 126 40.45 27.76 26.39
CA HIS A 126 39.77 27.29 25.19
C HIS A 126 38.45 26.65 25.57
N GLU A 127 37.40 27.08 24.87
CA GLU A 127 36.08 26.51 24.99
C GLU A 127 36.03 25.20 24.17
N ASP A 128 35.83 24.08 24.85
CA ASP A 128 35.55 22.81 24.19
C ASP A 128 34.04 22.56 24.18
N ILE A 129 33.43 22.83 23.03
CA ILE A 129 31.98 22.74 22.84
C ILE A 129 31.50 21.28 22.92
N TYR A 130 32.40 20.30 22.72
CA TYR A 130 32.06 18.87 22.72
C TYR A 130 32.26 18.20 24.09
N ASP A 131 33.03 18.82 24.98
CA ASP A 131 33.23 18.33 26.33
C ASP A 131 32.11 18.86 27.26
N VAL A 132 31.11 18.00 27.47
CA VAL A 132 29.91 18.34 28.25
C VAL A 132 30.25 18.49 29.74
N ASP A 133 31.24 17.73 30.22
CA ASP A 133 31.61 17.67 31.62
C ASP A 133 32.69 18.69 31.97
N ASN A 134 33.60 18.97 31.04
CA ASN A 134 34.61 20.02 31.21
C ASN A 134 34.71 20.93 29.98
N PRO A 135 33.81 21.91 29.85
CA PRO A 135 33.74 22.75 28.66
C PRO A 135 34.84 23.78 28.54
N ILE A 136 35.62 23.95 29.61
CA ILE A 136 36.68 24.94 29.68
C ILE A 136 37.98 24.19 29.89
N LYS A 137 38.83 24.23 28.86
CA LYS A 137 40.16 23.63 28.94
C LYS A 137 41.17 24.74 29.09
N ILE A 138 42.02 24.62 30.12
CA ILE A 138 43.18 25.49 30.27
C ILE A 138 44.15 25.10 29.15
N GLY A 139 44.35 26.01 28.21
CA GLY A 139 45.25 25.87 27.09
C GLY A 139 46.70 26.10 27.48
N GLN A 140 47.57 26.08 26.47
CA GLN A 140 48.97 26.44 26.67
C GLN A 140 49.09 27.93 26.97
N SER A 141 49.90 28.29 27.97
CA SER A 141 50.11 29.70 28.29
C SER A 141 50.68 30.46 27.10
N GLN A 142 50.00 31.54 26.72
CA GLN A 142 50.50 32.47 25.72
C GLN A 142 51.59 33.33 26.36
N LYS A 143 52.81 33.21 25.83
CA LYS A 143 53.91 34.08 26.22
C LYS A 143 53.84 35.37 25.39
N ILE A 144 53.53 36.47 26.06
CA ILE A 144 53.53 37.82 25.51
C ILE A 144 54.90 38.40 25.77
N LEU A 145 55.70 38.53 24.72
CA LEU A 145 56.99 39.22 24.76
C LEU A 145 56.82 40.62 24.16
N ARG A 146 57.26 41.65 24.89
CA ARG A 146 57.26 43.04 24.44
C ARG A 146 58.59 43.69 24.68
N GLN A 147 59.01 44.52 23.72
CA GLN A 147 60.18 45.36 23.86
C GLN A 147 59.75 46.71 24.42
N VAL A 148 60.45 47.19 25.44
CA VAL A 148 60.24 48.53 25.99
C VAL A 148 61.06 49.50 25.16
N VAL A 149 60.37 50.43 24.49
CA VAL A 149 60.99 51.42 23.60
C VAL A 149 61.37 52.67 24.40
N GLN A 150 62.51 53.30 24.07
CA GLN A 150 62.95 54.54 24.69
C GLN A 150 61.90 55.66 24.53
N ASN A 151 61.69 56.43 25.60
CA ASN A 151 60.72 57.54 25.66
C ASN A 151 59.28 57.11 25.33
N GLN A 152 58.93 55.86 25.62
CA GLN A 152 57.57 55.35 25.53
C GLN A 152 57.17 54.69 26.85
N GLN A 153 55.90 54.86 27.18
CA GLN A 153 55.25 54.11 28.25
C GLN A 153 54.53 52.91 27.63
N LEU A 154 54.97 51.71 27.99
CA LEU A 154 54.26 50.47 27.67
C LEU A 154 53.22 50.25 28.76
N THR A 155 51.94 50.34 28.42
CA THR A 155 50.85 49.98 29.33
C THR A 155 50.31 48.61 28.96
N ILE A 156 50.44 47.65 29.86
CA ILE A 156 49.83 46.33 29.74
C ILE A 156 48.66 46.29 30.71
N GLN A 157 47.44 46.16 30.18
CA GLN A 157 46.25 46.00 30.98
C GLN A 157 45.81 44.54 30.94
N LEU A 158 45.81 43.89 32.10
CA LEU A 158 45.26 42.55 32.29
C LEU A 158 43.89 42.69 32.96
N GLN A 159 42.85 42.27 32.25
CA GLN A 159 41.48 42.25 32.73
C GLN A 159 41.08 40.82 33.12
N MET A 160 40.82 40.60 34.39
CA MET A 160 40.20 39.37 34.88
C MET A 160 38.70 39.43 34.61
N LYS A 161 38.18 38.46 33.84
CA LYS A 161 36.77 38.33 33.52
C LYS A 161 36.23 37.03 34.12
N MET A 162 34.98 37.06 34.59
CA MET A 162 34.28 35.88 35.09
C MET A 162 33.38 35.31 33.99
N LEU A 163 33.42 34.00 33.84
CA LEU A 163 32.68 33.24 32.85
C LEU A 163 31.86 32.17 33.56
N GLU A 164 30.54 32.27 33.47
CA GLU A 164 29.57 31.34 34.05
C GLU A 164 29.01 30.47 32.91
N TYR A 165 29.25 29.16 32.97
CA TYR A 165 28.71 28.19 32.03
C TYR A 165 27.57 27.42 32.65
N SER A 166 26.40 27.52 32.04
CA SER A 166 25.22 26.75 32.40
C SER A 166 24.97 25.71 31.32
N THR A 167 25.05 24.44 31.68
CA THR A 167 24.95 23.32 30.73
C THR A 167 23.77 22.43 31.10
N ASP A 168 22.75 22.40 30.25
CA ASP A 168 21.59 21.52 30.42
C ASP A 168 21.93 20.12 29.91
N GLN A 169 22.36 19.21 30.80
CA GLN A 169 22.66 17.82 30.45
C GLN A 169 21.39 16.94 30.34
N GLY A 170 20.22 17.56 30.44
CA GLY A 170 18.93 16.93 30.47
C GLY A 170 18.45 16.33 29.14
N LEU A 171 18.39 15.00 29.06
CA LEU A 171 17.82 14.33 27.88
C LEU A 171 16.28 14.45 27.80
N LEU A 172 15.62 14.33 28.96
CA LEU A 172 14.16 14.40 29.13
C LEU A 172 13.71 15.59 29.95
N TRP A 173 14.41 15.84 31.07
CA TRP A 173 14.14 16.90 32.04
C TRP A 173 15.34 17.80 32.10
N GLU A 174 15.14 19.07 32.42
CA GLU A 174 16.22 20.03 32.58
C GLU A 174 17.13 19.66 33.76
N ILE A 175 18.43 19.52 33.49
CA ILE A 175 19.46 19.25 34.50
C ILE A 175 20.59 20.24 34.25
N LEU A 176 20.47 21.42 34.87
CA LEU A 176 21.47 22.48 34.76
C LEU A 176 22.67 22.16 35.65
N LYS A 177 23.86 22.15 35.04
CA LYS A 177 25.13 22.20 35.74
C LYS A 177 25.81 23.54 35.46
N THR A 178 26.08 24.29 36.50
CA THR A 178 26.79 25.57 36.44
C THR A 178 28.27 25.38 36.73
N HIS A 179 29.14 26.02 35.95
CA HIS A 179 30.59 26.05 36.16
C HIS A 179 31.06 27.49 36.05
N ASP A 180 31.77 27.96 37.07
CA ASP A 180 32.34 29.30 37.10
C ASP A 180 33.85 29.23 36.86
N GLN A 181 34.36 30.07 35.97
CA GLN A 181 35.79 30.17 35.73
C GLN A 181 36.23 31.62 35.50
N PHE A 182 37.42 31.93 36.01
CA PHE A 182 38.09 33.19 35.71
C PHE A 182 39.02 33.02 34.52
N TYR A 183 39.03 34.03 33.63
CA TYR A 183 40.01 34.13 32.55
C TYR A 183 40.63 35.52 32.50
N LEU A 184 41.83 35.59 31.95
CA LEU A 184 42.56 36.84 31.76
C LEU A 184 42.50 37.25 30.29
N GLU A 185 42.02 38.46 30.04
CA GLU A 185 42.14 39.13 28.75
C GLU A 185 43.20 40.21 28.88
N TYR A 186 44.04 40.39 27.86
CA TYR A 186 45.08 41.42 27.89
C TYR A 186 44.92 42.39 26.73
N THR A 187 45.27 43.64 26.99
CA THR A 187 45.44 44.67 25.98
C THR A 187 46.74 45.43 26.26
N ASP A 188 47.51 45.71 25.22
CA ASP A 188 48.75 46.46 25.30
C ASP A 188 48.66 47.74 24.47
N THR A 189 49.10 48.84 25.08
CA THR A 189 49.09 50.17 24.45
C THR A 189 50.42 50.86 24.68
N TYR A 190 50.92 51.54 23.65
CA TYR A 190 52.12 52.36 23.71
C TYR A 190 51.71 53.83 23.73
N TYR A 191 52.13 54.55 24.76
CA TYR A 191 51.97 56.00 24.83
C TYR A 191 53.34 56.67 24.67
N SER A 192 53.42 57.73 23.87
CA SER A 192 54.61 58.57 23.83
C SER A 192 54.67 59.42 25.10
N GLN A 193 55.77 59.34 25.84
CA GLN A 193 56.03 60.17 27.02
C GLN A 193 57.36 60.90 26.83
N SER A 194 57.41 62.17 27.22
CA SER A 194 58.55 63.04 26.94
C SER A 194 59.84 62.62 27.65
N ASP A 195 59.75 62.06 28.87
CA ASP A 195 60.91 62.09 29.77
C ASP A 195 61.34 60.75 30.41
N SER A 196 60.58 59.65 30.29
CA SER A 196 61.01 58.36 30.84
C SER A 196 60.43 57.14 30.13
N THR A 197 61.19 56.04 30.14
CA THR A 197 60.66 54.71 29.83
C THR A 197 60.01 54.13 31.08
N SER A 198 58.72 53.84 30.99
CA SER A 198 57.98 53.19 32.07
C SER A 198 57.18 52.02 31.52
N LEU A 199 57.23 50.89 32.23
CA LEU A 199 56.22 49.85 32.10
C LEU A 199 55.14 50.15 33.13
N ARG A 200 53.90 50.26 32.67
CA ARG A 200 52.71 50.32 33.53
C ARG A 200 51.93 49.03 33.36
N LEU A 201 51.90 48.20 34.40
CA LEU A 201 51.00 47.05 34.45
C LEU A 201 49.74 47.44 35.22
N ILE A 202 48.58 47.34 34.56
CA ILE A 202 47.26 47.58 35.15
C ILE A 202 46.56 46.23 35.27
N LEU A 203 46.26 45.83 36.51
CA LEU A 203 45.41 44.67 36.78
C LEU A 203 44.00 45.17 37.11
N THR A 204 43.01 44.83 36.29
CA THR A 204 41.61 45.21 36.50
C THR A 204 40.74 43.96 36.63
N ILE A 205 39.76 43.98 37.53
CA ILE A 205 38.70 42.96 37.59
C ILE A 205 37.47 43.54 36.88
N ASN A 206 36.98 42.83 35.87
CA ASN A 206 35.76 43.24 35.17
C ASN A 206 34.54 42.78 35.97
N PRO A 207 33.64 43.70 36.37
CA PRO A 207 32.40 43.34 37.07
C PRO A 207 31.35 42.71 36.14
N ILE A 208 31.61 42.56 34.85
CA ILE A 208 30.67 41.92 33.92
C ILE A 208 30.94 40.41 33.89
N ILE A 209 29.93 39.62 34.23
CA ILE A 209 29.95 38.16 34.04
C ILE A 209 29.48 37.86 32.62
N LYS A 210 30.29 37.12 31.88
CA LYS A 210 29.83 36.50 30.63
C LYS A 210 29.13 35.20 30.99
N HIS A 211 27.85 35.06 30.64
CA HIS A 211 27.09 33.83 30.82
C HIS A 211 26.98 33.10 29.49
N VAL A 212 27.28 31.81 29.49
CA VAL A 212 27.18 30.94 28.33
C VAL A 212 26.26 29.78 28.67
N ASP A 213 25.05 29.86 28.11
CA ASP A 213 24.05 28.82 28.20
C ASP A 213 24.23 27.82 27.07
N ARG A 214 24.35 26.53 27.41
CA ARG A 214 24.42 25.42 26.45
C ARG A 214 23.23 24.51 26.66
N SER A 215 22.35 24.49 25.66
CA SER A 215 21.19 23.61 25.66
C SER A 215 21.33 22.56 24.55
N TYR A 216 21.03 21.31 24.87
CA TYR A 216 21.03 20.22 23.90
C TYR A 216 19.61 19.90 23.43
N LYS A 217 19.52 19.30 22.24
CA LYS A 217 18.22 18.88 21.70
C LYS A 217 17.63 17.78 22.59
N ARG A 218 16.54 18.11 23.29
CA ARG A 218 15.80 17.16 24.13
C ARG A 218 14.97 16.19 23.29
N ILE A 219 14.70 14.99 23.81
CA ILE A 219 13.94 13.94 23.11
C ILE A 219 12.55 14.42 22.68
N TYR A 220 11.83 15.18 23.51
CA TYR A 220 10.49 15.65 23.14
C TYR A 220 10.51 16.62 21.96
N ARG A 221 11.58 17.42 21.79
CA ARG A 221 11.75 18.33 20.64
C ARG A 221 11.91 17.49 19.37
N ILE A 222 12.70 16.43 19.45
CA ILE A 222 12.88 15.46 18.35
C ILE A 222 11.57 14.74 18.02
N LEU A 223 10.83 14.25 19.02
CA LEU A 223 9.54 13.61 18.83
C LEU A 223 8.52 14.57 18.20
N SER A 224 8.52 15.84 18.60
CA SER A 224 7.66 16.88 18.03
C SER A 224 8.00 17.16 16.57
N ILE A 225 9.28 17.39 16.24
CA ILE A 225 9.76 17.62 14.87
C ILE A 225 9.46 16.40 14.00
N THR A 226 9.78 15.20 14.50
CA THR A 226 9.51 13.92 13.83
C THR A 226 8.02 13.75 13.60
N GLY A 227 7.19 14.00 14.61
CA GLY A 227 5.73 13.90 14.51
C GLY A 227 5.15 14.88 13.49
N GLY A 228 5.66 16.12 13.45
CA GLY A 228 5.31 17.11 12.43
C GLY A 228 5.70 16.64 11.03
N LEU A 229 6.92 16.15 10.87
CA LEU A 229 7.44 15.65 9.60
C LEU A 229 6.68 14.41 9.11
N VAL A 230 6.32 13.48 9.99
CA VAL A 230 5.46 12.32 9.69
C VAL A 230 4.12 12.77 9.13
N LYS A 231 3.49 13.80 9.74
CA LYS A 231 2.22 14.36 9.22
C LYS A 231 2.39 14.95 7.82
N VAL A 232 3.47 15.69 7.57
CA VAL A 232 3.77 16.25 6.24
C VAL A 232 4.00 15.14 5.22
N LEU A 233 4.79 14.12 5.53
CA LEU A 233 5.02 12.99 4.63
C LEU A 233 3.76 12.17 4.36
N MET A 234 2.92 11.95 5.38
CA MET A 234 1.61 11.32 5.22
C MET A 234 0.70 12.15 4.32
N PHE A 235 0.70 13.47 4.48
CA PHE A 235 -0.07 14.37 3.63
C PHE A 235 0.40 14.29 2.17
N VAL A 236 1.71 14.37 1.94
CA VAL A 236 2.32 14.25 0.61
C VAL A 236 1.99 12.87 0.01
N GLY A 237 2.20 11.79 0.75
CA GLY A 237 1.86 10.44 0.30
C GLY A 237 0.38 10.29 -0.05
N LYS A 238 -0.54 10.91 0.73
CA LYS A 238 -1.98 10.94 0.43
C LYS A 238 -2.29 11.72 -0.85
N LEU A 239 -1.58 12.82 -1.09
CA LEU A 239 -1.71 13.64 -2.30
C LEU A 239 -1.38 12.83 -3.57
N PHE A 240 -0.32 12.03 -3.54
CA PHE A 240 0.10 11.19 -4.68
C PHE A 240 -0.74 9.91 -4.84
N SER A 241 -1.05 9.24 -3.74
CA SER A 241 -1.72 7.92 -3.74
C SER A 241 -3.21 7.99 -4.10
N LYS A 242 -3.93 9.02 -3.63
CA LYS A 242 -5.38 9.17 -3.84
C LYS A 242 -5.80 9.16 -5.31
N PRO A 243 -5.24 9.99 -6.21
CA PRO A 243 -5.64 9.99 -7.63
C PRO A 243 -5.31 8.69 -8.35
N ILE A 244 -4.16 8.08 -8.06
CA ILE A 244 -3.72 6.80 -8.65
C ILE A 244 -4.67 5.68 -8.22
N THR A 245 -4.97 5.60 -6.92
CA THR A 245 -5.84 4.57 -6.36
C THR A 245 -7.27 4.71 -6.87
N ARG A 246 -7.79 5.95 -6.95
CA ARG A 246 -9.11 6.23 -7.54
C ARG A 246 -9.17 5.76 -8.99
N LEU A 247 -8.19 6.10 -9.83
CA LEU A 247 -8.17 5.69 -11.24
C LEU A 247 -8.11 4.16 -11.38
N LYS A 248 -7.27 3.49 -10.60
CA LYS A 248 -7.16 2.04 -10.60
C LYS A 248 -8.46 1.36 -10.17
N PHE A 249 -9.11 1.90 -9.13
CA PHE A 249 -10.42 1.44 -8.68
C PHE A 249 -11.45 1.58 -9.81
N GLN A 250 -11.54 2.74 -10.44
CA GLN A 250 -12.47 3.00 -11.57
C GLN A 250 -12.28 2.02 -12.73
N ILE A 251 -11.03 1.71 -13.10
CA ILE A 251 -10.72 0.72 -14.14
C ILE A 251 -11.12 -0.68 -13.71
N SER A 252 -10.78 -1.05 -12.47
CA SER A 252 -11.15 -2.35 -11.91
C SER A 252 -12.66 -2.53 -11.85
N PHE A 253 -13.38 -1.46 -11.50
CA PHE A 253 -14.83 -1.40 -11.46
C PHE A 253 -15.41 -1.55 -12.87
N LEU A 254 -14.96 -0.76 -13.84
CA LEU A 254 -15.42 -0.87 -15.23
C LEU A 254 -15.17 -2.25 -15.84
N ASN A 255 -14.02 -2.86 -15.59
CA ASN A 255 -13.70 -4.23 -16.05
C ASN A 255 -14.62 -5.31 -15.46
N GLN A 256 -15.41 -5.01 -14.43
CA GLN A 256 -16.41 -5.94 -13.90
C GLN A 256 -17.76 -5.80 -14.61
N PHE A 257 -18.07 -4.62 -15.16
CA PHE A 257 -19.37 -4.33 -15.79
C PHE A 257 -19.34 -4.42 -17.32
N PHE A 258 -18.18 -4.22 -17.96
CA PHE A 258 -18.07 -4.24 -19.42
C PHE A 258 -16.98 -5.17 -19.91
N ASN A 259 -17.29 -5.80 -21.04
CA ASN A 259 -16.31 -6.40 -21.92
C ASN A 259 -15.96 -5.36 -22.99
N PHE A 260 -14.67 -5.06 -23.15
CA PHE A 260 -14.23 -4.07 -24.12
C PHE A 260 -13.99 -4.74 -25.47
N GLY A 261 -14.64 -4.30 -26.54
CA GLY A 261 -14.40 -4.87 -27.87
C GLY A 261 -12.94 -4.67 -28.34
N SER A 262 -12.35 -5.70 -28.95
CA SER A 262 -11.07 -5.60 -29.65
C SER A 262 -11.26 -4.68 -30.84
N THR A 263 -10.84 -3.42 -30.72
CA THR A 263 -10.66 -2.60 -31.90
C THR A 263 -9.32 -3.00 -32.52
N LYS A 264 -9.34 -3.53 -33.75
CA LYS A 264 -8.14 -3.97 -34.51
C LYS A 264 -7.02 -2.92 -34.56
N HIS A 265 -7.32 -1.65 -34.33
CA HIS A 265 -6.34 -0.56 -34.30
C HIS A 265 -5.69 -0.25 -32.95
N SER A 266 -6.14 -0.87 -31.85
CA SER A 266 -5.62 -0.56 -30.52
C SER A 266 -4.50 -1.53 -30.11
N ARG A 267 -3.30 -1.35 -30.68
CA ARG A 267 -2.06 -2.11 -30.37
C ARG A 267 -1.61 -2.11 -28.89
N SER A 268 -2.38 -1.53 -27.96
CA SER A 268 -2.00 -1.45 -26.53
C SER A 268 -2.82 -2.34 -25.58
N PHE A 269 -3.77 -3.14 -26.08
CA PHE A 269 -4.48 -4.10 -25.24
C PHE A 269 -3.84 -5.47 -25.40
N TYR A 270 -3.00 -5.85 -24.43
CA TYR A 270 -2.53 -7.24 -24.36
C TYR A 270 -3.69 -8.11 -23.90
N PRO A 271 -4.20 -9.05 -24.71
CA PRO A 271 -5.10 -10.07 -24.19
C PRO A 271 -4.35 -10.84 -23.10
N LEU A 272 -4.87 -10.80 -21.88
CA LEU A 272 -4.33 -11.62 -20.81
C LEU A 272 -4.63 -13.07 -21.19
N ASN A 273 -3.60 -13.90 -21.35
CA ASN A 273 -3.73 -15.31 -21.74
C ASN A 273 -4.85 -16.00 -20.93
N SER A 274 -6.02 -16.13 -21.55
CA SER A 274 -7.30 -16.41 -20.88
C SER A 274 -7.34 -17.84 -20.30
N GLN A 275 -6.55 -18.75 -20.87
CA GLN A 275 -6.38 -20.13 -20.42
C GLN A 275 -5.88 -20.23 -18.96
N ALA A 276 -4.95 -19.38 -18.53
CA ALA A 276 -4.40 -19.45 -17.17
C ALA A 276 -5.39 -18.94 -16.10
N TYR A 277 -6.33 -18.08 -16.49
CA TYR A 277 -7.34 -17.52 -15.58
C TYR A 277 -8.57 -18.42 -15.47
N SER A 278 -9.04 -19.00 -16.59
CA SER A 278 -10.16 -19.96 -16.58
C SER A 278 -9.82 -21.20 -15.75
N GLN A 279 -8.61 -21.75 -15.89
CA GLN A 279 -8.13 -22.87 -15.07
C GLN A 279 -8.05 -22.52 -13.57
N LYS A 280 -7.72 -21.27 -13.23
CA LYS A 280 -7.65 -20.81 -11.84
C LYS A 280 -9.04 -20.57 -11.22
N LEU A 281 -10.00 -20.13 -12.02
CA LEU A 281 -11.39 -19.94 -11.60
C LEU A 281 -12.10 -21.29 -11.42
N LEU A 282 -11.87 -22.25 -12.32
CA LEU A 282 -12.32 -23.64 -12.22
C LEU A 282 -11.79 -24.32 -10.94
N ARG A 283 -10.49 -24.18 -10.65
CA ARG A 283 -9.90 -24.72 -9.41
C ARG A 283 -10.46 -24.10 -8.13
N MET A 284 -10.89 -22.83 -8.15
CA MET A 284 -11.52 -22.21 -6.98
C MET A 284 -12.98 -22.67 -6.78
N GLN A 285 -13.70 -22.98 -7.86
CA GLN A 285 -15.06 -23.52 -7.77
C GLN A 285 -15.08 -24.99 -7.33
N THR A 286 -14.14 -25.82 -7.79
CA THR A 286 -14.04 -27.22 -7.34
C THR A 286 -13.72 -27.30 -5.84
N LEU A 287 -12.85 -26.42 -5.33
CA LEU A 287 -12.53 -26.34 -3.90
C LEU A 287 -13.72 -25.87 -3.04
N HIS A 288 -14.61 -25.05 -3.59
CA HIS A 288 -15.82 -24.60 -2.89
C HIS A 288 -16.91 -25.69 -2.86
N LEU A 289 -17.00 -26.52 -3.90
CA LEU A 289 -17.96 -27.62 -3.98
C LEU A 289 -17.57 -28.80 -3.08
N ASP A 290 -16.26 -29.05 -2.89
CA ASP A 290 -15.76 -30.09 -1.99
C ASP A 290 -15.88 -29.69 -0.50
N SER A 291 -15.74 -28.39 -0.19
CA SER A 291 -15.93 -27.89 1.19
C SER A 291 -17.40 -27.87 1.65
N MET A 292 -18.36 -27.82 0.72
CA MET A 292 -19.79 -27.96 1.04
C MET A 292 -20.22 -29.40 1.37
N LYS A 293 -19.40 -30.42 1.06
CA LYS A 293 -19.70 -31.82 1.40
C LYS A 293 -19.18 -32.28 2.77
N LEU A 294 -18.36 -31.47 3.44
CA LEU A 294 -17.66 -31.89 4.66
C LEU A 294 -18.38 -31.49 5.97
N ASN A 295 -19.50 -30.77 5.92
CA ASN A 295 -20.11 -30.18 7.14
C ASN A 295 -21.58 -30.59 7.42
N GLN A 296 -21.99 -31.79 6.99
CA GLN A 296 -23.23 -32.41 7.47
C GLN A 296 -22.91 -33.65 8.31
N GLN A 297 -22.62 -33.44 9.59
CA GLN A 297 -22.80 -34.43 10.64
C GLN A 297 -23.54 -33.79 11.81
N ILE A 298 -24.66 -34.44 12.16
CA ILE A 298 -25.33 -34.59 13.47
C ILE A 298 -26.85 -34.46 13.30
N SER A 299 -27.53 -35.61 13.20
CA SER A 299 -28.65 -36.04 14.09
C SER A 299 -29.26 -37.36 13.56
N PRO A 300 -29.60 -38.33 14.42
CA PRO A 300 -30.16 -39.62 14.01
C PRO A 300 -31.69 -39.61 14.06
N ILE A 301 -32.36 -40.36 13.17
CA ILE A 301 -33.56 -41.18 13.40
C ILE A 301 -34.23 -41.54 12.06
N LYS A 302 -34.35 -42.86 11.82
CA LYS A 302 -35.25 -43.64 10.93
C LYS A 302 -35.03 -43.52 9.41
N GLU A 303 -34.29 -44.45 8.78
CA GLU A 303 -34.72 -45.80 8.33
C GLU A 303 -36.01 -45.82 7.50
N LEU A 304 -35.89 -45.48 6.21
CA LEU A 304 -36.40 -46.30 5.10
C LEU A 304 -35.78 -45.77 3.79
N ASN A 305 -35.46 -46.67 2.85
CA ASN A 305 -34.90 -46.39 1.51
C ASN A 305 -33.42 -45.99 1.39
N LYS A 306 -32.54 -46.97 1.62
CA LYS A 306 -31.24 -47.06 0.94
C LYS A 306 -31.12 -48.39 0.19
N GLN A 307 -31.47 -48.42 -1.09
CA GLN A 307 -30.88 -49.28 -2.13
C GLN A 307 -31.49 -48.87 -3.49
N PRO A 308 -30.71 -48.23 -4.40
CA PRO A 308 -30.25 -48.99 -5.57
C PRO A 308 -28.83 -48.61 -6.08
N THR A 309 -28.02 -47.85 -5.34
CA THR A 309 -26.74 -47.32 -5.89
C THR A 309 -25.51 -48.22 -5.69
N LYS A 310 -25.56 -49.22 -4.78
CA LYS A 310 -24.51 -50.25 -4.68
C LYS A 310 -24.66 -51.36 -5.73
N MET A 311 -25.88 -51.60 -6.19
CA MET A 311 -26.18 -52.61 -7.22
C MET A 311 -25.81 -52.07 -8.62
N ILE A 312 -26.07 -50.80 -8.91
CA ILE A 312 -25.69 -50.18 -10.20
C ILE A 312 -24.16 -50.09 -10.36
N LYS A 313 -23.41 -49.79 -9.29
CA LYS A 313 -21.93 -49.77 -9.32
C LYS A 313 -21.32 -51.18 -9.44
N SER A 314 -21.94 -52.22 -8.90
CA SER A 314 -21.48 -53.60 -9.08
C SER A 314 -21.89 -54.20 -10.43
N ILE A 315 -23.00 -53.74 -11.03
CA ILE A 315 -23.41 -54.08 -12.40
C ILE A 315 -22.47 -53.43 -13.42
N LEU A 316 -22.19 -52.12 -13.33
CA LEU A 316 -21.23 -51.43 -14.22
C LEU A 316 -19.81 -52.00 -14.15
N LYS A 317 -19.37 -52.45 -12.97
CA LYS A 317 -18.04 -53.08 -12.77
C LYS A 317 -17.98 -54.54 -13.24
N ARG A 318 -19.14 -55.21 -13.41
CA ARG A 318 -19.24 -56.55 -14.01
C ARG A 318 -19.34 -56.50 -15.54
N TYR A 319 -19.94 -55.45 -16.10
CA TYR A 319 -20.00 -55.22 -17.55
C TYR A 319 -18.61 -54.91 -18.15
N SER A 320 -17.80 -54.05 -17.49
CA SER A 320 -16.44 -53.75 -17.97
C SER A 320 -15.42 -54.88 -17.79
N LYS A 321 -15.73 -55.89 -16.96
CA LYS A 321 -14.85 -57.04 -16.70
C LYS A 321 -15.24 -58.29 -17.51
N ARG A 322 -16.42 -58.33 -18.15
CA ARG A 322 -16.84 -59.41 -19.06
C ARG A 322 -16.50 -59.16 -20.54
N GLN A 323 -16.18 -57.94 -20.95
CA GLN A 323 -15.76 -57.62 -22.32
C GLN A 323 -14.27 -57.85 -22.63
N LYS A 324 -13.51 -58.52 -21.75
CA LYS A 324 -12.10 -58.89 -22.02
C LYS A 324 -11.83 -60.39 -22.20
N GLN A 325 -12.86 -61.24 -22.17
CA GLN A 325 -12.73 -62.67 -22.43
C GLN A 325 -13.98 -63.18 -23.15
N ASN A 326 -13.99 -62.97 -24.47
CA ASN A 326 -14.50 -63.87 -25.50
C ASN A 326 -14.63 -63.04 -26.77
N GLU A 327 -13.62 -63.19 -27.63
CA GLU A 327 -13.68 -62.80 -29.02
C GLU A 327 -14.61 -63.78 -29.74
N ASP A 328 -15.76 -63.29 -30.18
CA ASP A 328 -16.41 -63.76 -31.41
C ASP A 328 -16.63 -62.51 -32.29
N PRO A 329 -16.07 -62.47 -33.51
CA PRO A 329 -15.95 -61.24 -34.28
C PRO A 329 -17.14 -61.05 -35.23
N GLU A 330 -18.39 -60.98 -34.74
CA GLU A 330 -19.51 -60.74 -35.67
C GLU A 330 -20.77 -60.15 -35.03
N LEU A 331 -20.65 -59.02 -34.31
CA LEU A 331 -21.79 -58.10 -34.03
C LEU A 331 -21.30 -56.78 -33.42
N ASN A 332 -20.30 -56.15 -34.04
CA ASN A 332 -19.71 -54.89 -33.55
C ASN A 332 -19.92 -53.72 -34.53
N ILE A 333 -21.11 -53.64 -35.15
CA ILE A 333 -21.46 -52.52 -36.05
C ILE A 333 -22.51 -51.59 -35.42
N ASN A 334 -23.29 -52.04 -34.42
CA ASN A 334 -24.43 -51.28 -33.91
C ASN A 334 -24.18 -50.53 -32.59
N GLU A 335 -23.12 -50.81 -31.83
CA GLU A 335 -22.78 -50.05 -30.60
C GLU A 335 -21.84 -48.87 -30.85
N ALA A 336 -21.05 -48.88 -31.93
CA ALA A 336 -20.20 -47.75 -32.33
C ALA A 336 -21.03 -46.53 -32.80
N ILE A 337 -22.17 -46.77 -33.45
CA ILE A 337 -23.04 -45.72 -34.00
C ILE A 337 -23.75 -44.91 -32.89
N ILE A 338 -23.95 -45.49 -31.69
CA ILE A 338 -24.72 -44.84 -30.61
C ILE A 338 -23.82 -44.04 -29.65
N GLN A 339 -22.50 -44.28 -29.63
CA GLN A 339 -21.55 -43.55 -28.77
C GLN A 339 -20.86 -42.35 -29.46
N GLU A 340 -20.77 -42.33 -30.79
CA GLU A 340 -20.22 -41.17 -31.53
C GLU A 340 -21.21 -39.99 -31.64
N GLU A 341 -22.52 -40.20 -31.51
CA GLU A 341 -23.52 -39.18 -31.86
C GLU A 341 -23.81 -38.14 -30.75
N ASN A 342 -23.38 -38.38 -29.51
CA ASN A 342 -23.60 -37.45 -28.39
C ASN A 342 -22.38 -36.56 -28.05
N GLN A 343 -21.21 -36.80 -28.65
CA GLN A 343 -19.99 -36.03 -28.35
C GLN A 343 -19.76 -34.80 -29.25
N ASP A 344 -20.42 -34.69 -30.41
CA ASP A 344 -20.11 -33.63 -31.39
C ASP A 344 -20.83 -32.29 -31.10
N VAL A 345 -21.98 -32.34 -30.41
CA VAL A 345 -22.79 -31.13 -30.15
C VAL A 345 -22.12 -30.23 -29.11
N ASP A 346 -21.58 -30.78 -28.03
CA ASP A 346 -20.92 -30.00 -26.97
C ASP A 346 -19.58 -29.41 -27.43
N GLU A 347 -18.85 -30.08 -28.33
CA GLU A 347 -17.57 -29.61 -28.85
C GLU A 347 -17.75 -28.49 -29.90
N LEU A 348 -18.73 -28.61 -30.80
CA LEU A 348 -19.11 -27.54 -31.73
C LEU A 348 -19.59 -26.28 -30.99
N ILE A 349 -20.34 -26.48 -29.89
CA ILE A 349 -20.76 -25.42 -28.98
C ILE A 349 -19.53 -24.79 -28.30
N ALA A 350 -18.61 -25.57 -27.74
CA ALA A 350 -17.41 -25.05 -27.08
C ALA A 350 -16.46 -24.28 -28.01
N LYS A 351 -16.37 -24.69 -29.29
CA LYS A 351 -15.53 -24.04 -30.31
C LYS A 351 -16.09 -22.69 -30.76
N TYR A 352 -17.42 -22.54 -30.79
CA TYR A 352 -18.06 -21.25 -31.03
C TYR A 352 -17.88 -20.31 -29.82
N PHE A 353 -18.04 -20.81 -28.59
CA PHE A 353 -18.13 -19.98 -27.37
C PHE A 353 -16.82 -19.54 -26.68
N GLN A 354 -15.69 -19.37 -27.38
CA GLN A 354 -14.44 -18.95 -26.73
C GLN A 354 -14.48 -17.47 -26.27
N PRO A 355 -14.43 -17.18 -24.96
CA PRO A 355 -14.59 -15.81 -24.46
C PRO A 355 -13.33 -14.98 -24.73
N GLN A 356 -13.48 -13.92 -25.53
CA GLN A 356 -12.49 -12.85 -25.66
C GLN A 356 -12.69 -11.79 -24.58
N ASP A 357 -12.24 -12.10 -23.35
CA ASP A 357 -12.25 -11.17 -22.23
C ASP A 357 -11.14 -10.11 -22.37
N ILE A 358 -11.40 -9.04 -23.09
CA ILE A 358 -10.47 -7.91 -23.18
C ILE A 358 -10.74 -6.98 -22.01
N ARG A 359 -9.76 -6.93 -21.11
CA ARG A 359 -9.81 -6.08 -19.92
C ARG A 359 -8.99 -4.81 -20.14
N LEU A 360 -9.54 -3.69 -19.69
CA LEU A 360 -8.86 -2.41 -19.70
C LEU A 360 -7.70 -2.44 -18.70
N LYS A 361 -6.46 -2.36 -19.20
CA LYS A 361 -5.26 -2.37 -18.39
C LYS A 361 -4.42 -1.15 -18.73
N LEU A 362 -4.22 -0.26 -17.77
CA LEU A 362 -3.20 0.79 -17.88
C LEU A 362 -1.86 0.24 -17.41
N GLN A 363 -0.80 0.63 -18.11
CA GLN A 363 0.57 0.40 -17.66
C GLN A 363 0.87 1.26 -16.43
N SER A 364 1.75 0.78 -15.55
CA SER A 364 2.21 1.50 -14.35
C SER A 364 2.61 2.95 -14.63
N ILE A 365 3.40 3.16 -15.70
CA ILE A 365 3.89 4.48 -16.10
C ILE A 365 2.76 5.44 -16.49
N GLN A 366 1.64 4.92 -17.00
CA GLN A 366 0.51 5.73 -17.42
C GLN A 366 -0.23 6.33 -16.23
N TYR A 367 -0.25 5.63 -15.08
CA TYR A 367 -0.78 6.20 -13.84
C TYR A 367 0.07 7.39 -13.36
N VAL A 368 1.39 7.28 -13.49
CA VAL A 368 2.33 8.36 -13.13
C VAL A 368 2.20 9.54 -14.09
N LYS A 369 2.17 9.28 -15.41
CA LYS A 369 1.96 10.33 -16.43
C LYS A 369 0.64 11.07 -16.25
N TYR A 370 -0.42 10.35 -15.86
CA TYR A 370 -1.71 10.97 -15.52
C TYR A 370 -1.58 11.93 -14.34
N PHE A 371 -0.86 11.53 -13.29
CA PHE A 371 -0.69 12.33 -12.09
C PHE A 371 -0.01 13.68 -12.38
N PHE A 372 1.09 13.66 -13.15
CA PHE A 372 1.86 14.87 -13.47
C PHE A 372 1.26 15.72 -14.60
N GLY A 373 0.07 15.38 -15.10
CA GLY A 373 -0.56 16.16 -16.17
C GLY A 373 0.16 16.10 -17.53
N PHE A 374 1.05 15.12 -17.75
CA PHE A 374 1.67 14.91 -19.07
C PHE A 374 0.66 14.29 -20.03
N THR A 375 0.15 15.09 -20.97
CA THR A 375 -1.12 14.75 -21.62
C THR A 375 -1.10 14.89 -23.13
N GLY A 376 -1.25 13.76 -23.82
CA GLY A 376 -1.72 13.70 -25.20
C GLY A 376 -2.88 12.70 -25.30
N GLN A 377 -2.57 11.49 -25.76
CA GLN A 377 -3.56 10.41 -25.93
C GLN A 377 -4.20 9.93 -24.62
N LEU A 378 -3.47 10.03 -23.49
CA LEU A 378 -3.97 9.57 -22.18
C LEU A 378 -5.17 10.40 -21.69
N LYS A 379 -5.20 11.71 -21.97
CA LYS A 379 -6.34 12.58 -21.65
C LYS A 379 -7.62 12.09 -22.34
N LYS A 380 -7.52 11.73 -23.63
CA LYS A 380 -8.65 11.19 -24.41
C LYS A 380 -9.16 9.88 -23.81
N ARG A 381 -8.26 8.95 -23.47
CA ARG A 381 -8.63 7.66 -22.84
C ARG A 381 -9.28 7.82 -21.47
N ILE A 382 -8.79 8.73 -20.64
CA ILE A 382 -9.37 8.97 -19.31
C ILE A 382 -10.71 9.70 -19.42
N LYS A 383 -10.89 10.58 -20.42
CA LYS A 383 -12.19 11.18 -20.73
C LYS A 383 -13.21 10.11 -21.10
N GLN A 384 -12.85 9.16 -21.97
CA GLN A 384 -13.69 8.00 -22.31
C GLN A 384 -14.00 7.15 -21.07
N LEU A 385 -13.00 6.91 -20.20
CA LEU A 385 -13.20 6.18 -18.95
C LEU A 385 -14.24 6.86 -18.05
N ARG A 386 -14.17 8.20 -17.91
CA ARG A 386 -15.13 8.97 -17.11
C ARG A 386 -16.53 8.91 -17.70
N GLN A 387 -16.68 9.06 -19.02
CA GLN A 387 -17.97 8.94 -19.70
C GLN A 387 -18.58 7.56 -19.49
N ASN A 388 -17.80 6.49 -19.65
CA ASN A 388 -18.27 5.14 -19.38
C ASN A 388 -18.65 4.96 -17.91
N LEU A 389 -17.87 5.52 -16.99
CA LEU A 389 -18.17 5.44 -15.57
C LEU A 389 -19.41 6.25 -15.17
N GLU A 390 -19.70 7.34 -15.87
CA GLU A 390 -20.93 8.11 -15.72
C GLU A 390 -22.14 7.31 -16.23
N ILE A 391 -22.01 6.65 -17.38
CA ILE A 391 -23.02 5.70 -17.89
C ILE A 391 -23.23 4.56 -16.90
N VAL A 392 -22.15 4.05 -16.28
CA VAL A 392 -22.29 3.08 -15.19
C VAL A 392 -23.02 3.72 -14.05
N ASN A 393 -22.58 4.86 -13.53
CA ASN A 393 -23.16 5.53 -12.37
C ASN A 393 -24.67 5.76 -12.54
N GLN A 394 -25.08 6.29 -13.70
CA GLN A 394 -26.48 6.46 -14.10
C GLN A 394 -27.23 5.12 -14.16
N LYS A 395 -26.58 4.06 -14.64
CA LYS A 395 -27.16 2.71 -14.62
C LYS A 395 -27.05 2.02 -13.26
N THR A 396 -26.12 2.43 -12.37
CA THR A 396 -25.86 1.88 -11.03
C THR A 396 -26.71 2.46 -9.94
N ASP A 397 -27.75 3.20 -10.33
CA ASP A 397 -29.05 3.01 -9.70
C ASP A 397 -29.48 1.51 -9.73
N ILE A 398 -28.67 0.59 -10.28
CA ILE A 398 -28.49 -0.82 -9.89
C ILE A 398 -28.86 -1.15 -8.45
N ILE A 399 -28.68 -0.35 -7.39
CA ILE A 399 -29.27 -0.79 -6.09
C ILE A 399 -30.80 -0.74 -6.15
N TYR A 400 -31.37 0.34 -6.69
CA TYR A 400 -32.79 0.45 -7.01
C TYR A 400 -33.22 -0.55 -8.09
N VAL A 401 -32.49 -0.70 -9.19
CA VAL A 401 -32.78 -1.65 -10.28
C VAL A 401 -32.57 -3.11 -9.83
N PHE A 402 -31.63 -3.40 -8.94
CA PHE A 402 -31.41 -4.74 -8.36
C PHE A 402 -32.51 -5.08 -7.37
N ASN A 403 -32.91 -4.14 -6.50
CA ASN A 403 -34.07 -4.31 -5.64
C ASN A 403 -35.34 -4.53 -6.47
N LYS A 404 -35.52 -3.75 -7.55
CA LYS A 404 -36.62 -3.93 -8.49
C LYS A 404 -36.53 -5.24 -9.28
N LEU A 405 -35.33 -5.68 -9.67
CA LEU A 405 -35.11 -6.98 -10.32
C LEU A 405 -35.39 -8.15 -9.38
N GLN A 406 -35.04 -8.03 -8.09
CA GLN A 406 -35.38 -9.03 -7.07
C GLN A 406 -36.89 -9.07 -6.79
N GLU A 407 -37.55 -7.92 -6.72
CA GLU A 407 -39.02 -7.86 -6.67
C GLU A 407 -39.64 -8.52 -7.90
N LEU A 408 -39.07 -8.31 -9.08
CA LEU A 408 -39.51 -8.94 -10.33
C LEU A 408 -39.25 -10.46 -10.35
N GLU A 409 -38.14 -10.94 -9.80
CA GLU A 409 -37.85 -12.38 -9.63
C GLU A 409 -38.87 -13.05 -8.69
N LYS A 410 -39.17 -12.41 -7.56
CA LYS A 410 -40.20 -12.91 -6.62
C LYS A 410 -41.57 -12.94 -7.31
N LEU A 411 -41.90 -11.91 -8.08
CA LEU A 411 -43.14 -11.85 -8.83
C LEU A 411 -43.22 -12.96 -9.90
N LYS A 412 -42.12 -13.27 -10.60
CA LYS A 412 -42.08 -14.39 -11.55
C LYS A 412 -42.34 -15.73 -10.87
N GLN A 413 -41.73 -15.97 -9.72
CA GLN A 413 -41.91 -17.21 -8.96
C GLN A 413 -43.35 -17.37 -8.42
N VAL A 414 -44.06 -16.26 -8.19
CA VAL A 414 -45.47 -16.29 -7.76
C VAL A 414 -46.42 -16.47 -8.94
N LEU A 415 -46.11 -15.90 -10.10
CA LEU A 415 -47.00 -15.89 -11.27
C LEU A 415 -46.81 -17.09 -12.21
N LEU A 416 -45.62 -17.69 -12.25
CA LEU A 416 -45.26 -18.74 -13.21
C LEU A 416 -45.01 -20.06 -12.47
N ASP A 417 -45.48 -21.15 -13.06
CA ASP A 417 -45.10 -22.50 -12.62
C ASP A 417 -43.66 -22.85 -13.03
N GLU A 418 -43.13 -23.96 -12.51
CA GLU A 418 -41.72 -24.33 -12.70
C GLU A 418 -41.34 -24.53 -14.18
N ASP A 419 -42.23 -25.13 -14.98
CA ASP A 419 -42.03 -25.31 -16.41
C ASP A 419 -42.05 -23.98 -17.16
N GLN A 420 -43.00 -23.10 -16.83
CA GLN A 420 -43.15 -21.76 -17.42
C GLN A 420 -41.95 -20.89 -17.08
N LEU A 421 -41.43 -21.00 -15.86
CA LEU A 421 -40.26 -20.26 -15.39
C LEU A 421 -39.00 -20.70 -16.16
N ASN A 422 -38.77 -22.02 -16.28
CA ASN A 422 -37.65 -22.58 -17.05
C ASN A 422 -37.70 -22.15 -18.52
N LEU A 423 -38.91 -22.07 -19.09
CA LEU A 423 -39.14 -21.61 -20.46
C LEU A 423 -38.92 -20.10 -20.61
N PHE A 424 -39.40 -19.31 -19.64
CA PHE A 424 -39.26 -17.86 -19.61
C PHE A 424 -37.80 -17.43 -19.47
N GLU A 425 -37.00 -18.13 -18.65
CA GLU A 425 -35.57 -17.87 -18.48
C GLU A 425 -34.76 -17.98 -19.78
N TYR A 426 -35.28 -18.73 -20.75
CA TYR A 426 -34.63 -18.95 -22.04
C TYR A 426 -35.05 -17.92 -23.11
N ILE A 427 -36.07 -17.09 -22.85
CA ILE A 427 -36.47 -16.04 -23.80
C ILE A 427 -35.28 -15.10 -24.01
N PRO A 428 -34.81 -14.92 -25.26
CA PRO A 428 -33.64 -14.11 -25.53
C PRO A 428 -33.90 -12.66 -25.10
N LYS A 429 -32.93 -12.08 -24.38
CA LYS A 429 -33.02 -10.69 -23.95
C LYS A 429 -33.01 -9.77 -25.18
N PRO A 430 -33.80 -8.68 -25.20
CA PRO A 430 -33.82 -7.74 -26.31
C PRO A 430 -32.43 -7.11 -26.48
N ASN A 431 -31.93 -7.12 -27.71
CA ASN A 431 -30.61 -6.60 -28.06
C ASN A 431 -30.76 -5.18 -28.62
N ILE A 432 -30.09 -4.19 -28.04
CA ILE A 432 -30.07 -2.81 -28.54
C ILE A 432 -28.81 -2.67 -29.38
N ASP A 433 -28.96 -2.67 -30.71
CA ASP A 433 -27.82 -2.67 -31.64
C ASP A 433 -27.55 -1.24 -32.15
N LEU A 434 -26.28 -0.82 -32.09
CA LEU A 434 -25.78 0.42 -32.71
C LEU A 434 -24.53 0.13 -33.57
N HIS A 435 -24.51 -1.03 -34.22
CA HIS A 435 -23.52 -1.55 -35.18
C HIS A 435 -22.68 -2.74 -34.66
N GLN A 436 -23.23 -3.94 -34.88
CA GLN A 436 -22.61 -5.29 -34.98
C GLN A 436 -22.29 -6.03 -33.66
N PRO A 437 -22.00 -7.35 -33.76
CA PRO A 437 -22.80 -8.46 -34.26
C PRO A 437 -23.29 -9.34 -33.09
N LYS A 438 -24.14 -10.33 -33.38
CA LYS A 438 -24.87 -11.19 -32.41
C LYS A 438 -23.98 -11.70 -31.26
N GLN A 439 -24.40 -11.38 -30.03
CA GLN A 439 -23.77 -11.86 -28.79
C GLN A 439 -24.01 -13.36 -28.60
N GLU A 440 -22.97 -14.02 -28.09
CA GLU A 440 -22.93 -15.47 -27.90
C GLU A 440 -23.35 -15.91 -26.47
N PRO A 441 -24.10 -17.02 -26.33
CA PRO A 441 -24.53 -17.55 -25.03
C PRO A 441 -23.43 -18.25 -24.19
N LYS A 442 -23.40 -17.97 -22.87
CA LYS A 442 -22.43 -18.51 -21.89
C LYS A 442 -22.74 -19.96 -21.49
N HIS A 443 -21.77 -20.89 -21.39
CA HIS A 443 -21.86 -22.32 -20.96
C HIS A 443 -23.02 -22.78 -20.02
N ASN A 444 -23.52 -21.94 -19.10
CA ASN A 444 -24.80 -22.21 -18.39
C ASN A 444 -26.04 -22.28 -19.31
N THR A 445 -25.93 -21.84 -20.56
CA THR A 445 -27.03 -21.77 -21.52
C THR A 445 -27.34 -23.10 -22.16
N ILE A 446 -26.41 -24.07 -22.18
CA ILE A 446 -26.66 -25.39 -22.77
C ILE A 446 -27.58 -26.19 -21.85
N VAL A 447 -27.24 -26.25 -20.56
CA VAL A 447 -28.07 -26.90 -19.53
C VAL A 447 -29.45 -26.23 -19.47
N LYS A 448 -29.48 -24.88 -19.47
CA LYS A 448 -30.73 -24.12 -19.52
C LYS A 448 -31.51 -24.34 -20.82
N ALA A 449 -30.85 -24.52 -21.96
CA ALA A 449 -31.50 -24.82 -23.24
C ALA A 449 -32.19 -26.19 -23.17
N SER A 450 -31.51 -27.19 -22.63
CA SER A 450 -32.05 -28.53 -22.45
C SER A 450 -33.27 -28.52 -21.51
N GLN A 451 -33.16 -27.81 -20.38
CA GLN A 451 -34.27 -27.65 -19.43
C GLN A 451 -35.45 -26.89 -20.03
N ALA A 452 -35.20 -25.79 -20.74
CA ALA A 452 -36.22 -25.02 -21.42
C ALA A 452 -36.90 -25.83 -22.52
N PHE A 453 -36.15 -26.65 -23.25
CA PHE A 453 -36.70 -27.56 -24.26
C PHE A 453 -37.62 -28.62 -23.64
N SER A 454 -37.21 -29.20 -22.51
CA SER A 454 -38.02 -30.16 -21.75
C SER A 454 -39.34 -29.52 -21.29
N SER A 455 -39.23 -28.33 -20.71
CA SER A 455 -40.38 -27.56 -20.21
C SER A 455 -41.31 -27.12 -21.33
N PHE A 456 -40.76 -26.80 -22.51
CA PHE A 456 -41.54 -26.51 -23.71
C PHE A 456 -42.40 -27.70 -24.14
N GLN A 457 -41.85 -28.92 -24.13
CA GLN A 457 -42.60 -30.13 -24.49
C GLN A 457 -43.76 -30.36 -23.52
N ILE A 458 -43.48 -30.29 -22.22
CA ILE A 458 -44.50 -30.47 -21.16
C ILE A 458 -45.63 -29.46 -21.32
N ILE A 459 -45.33 -28.17 -21.48
CA ILE A 459 -46.35 -27.11 -21.66
C ILE A 459 -47.12 -27.30 -22.96
N ASN A 460 -46.46 -27.75 -24.03
CA ASN A 460 -47.11 -27.93 -25.34
C ASN A 460 -48.06 -29.14 -25.36
N GLU A 461 -47.84 -30.13 -24.49
CA GLU A 461 -48.65 -31.36 -24.37
C GLU A 461 -49.83 -31.23 -23.38
N ARG A 462 -49.93 -30.13 -22.60
CA ARG A 462 -51.06 -29.90 -21.68
C ARG A 462 -52.40 -29.79 -22.44
N GLU A 463 -53.44 -30.48 -21.95
CA GLU A 463 -54.80 -30.46 -22.52
C GLU A 463 -55.42 -29.05 -22.58
N LYS A 464 -55.23 -28.25 -21.53
CA LYS A 464 -55.71 -26.87 -21.44
C LYS A 464 -54.55 -25.92 -21.19
N LYS A 465 -54.10 -25.23 -22.23
CA LYS A 465 -53.05 -24.21 -22.16
C LYS A 465 -53.61 -22.92 -21.59
N SER A 466 -52.97 -22.39 -20.55
CA SER A 466 -53.29 -21.08 -20.00
C SER A 466 -52.99 -19.96 -21.02
N ARG A 467 -53.49 -18.75 -20.76
CA ARG A 467 -53.12 -17.56 -21.56
C ARG A 467 -51.61 -17.31 -21.54
N ILE A 468 -50.95 -17.60 -20.42
CA ILE A 468 -49.50 -17.42 -20.23
C ILE A 468 -48.72 -18.45 -21.04
N ASP A 469 -49.15 -19.73 -21.03
CA ASP A 469 -48.53 -20.79 -21.83
C ASP A 469 -48.48 -20.43 -23.32
N ASN A 470 -49.61 -19.97 -23.85
CA ASN A 470 -49.72 -19.56 -25.24
C ASN A 470 -48.82 -18.35 -25.58
N ALA A 471 -48.68 -17.40 -24.65
CA ALA A 471 -47.80 -16.26 -24.82
C ALA A 471 -46.31 -16.67 -24.81
N LEU A 472 -45.91 -17.53 -23.87
CA LEU A 472 -44.54 -18.06 -23.78
C LEU A 472 -44.18 -18.86 -25.05
N ILE A 473 -45.06 -19.77 -25.49
CA ILE A 473 -44.88 -20.52 -26.73
C ILE A 473 -44.67 -19.58 -27.93
N LYS A 474 -45.43 -18.49 -27.99
CA LYS A 474 -45.31 -17.50 -29.08
C LYS A 474 -43.95 -16.79 -29.05
N MET A 475 -43.46 -16.43 -27.86
CA MET A 475 -42.22 -15.65 -27.67
C MET A 475 -40.92 -16.46 -27.78
N ILE A 476 -40.99 -17.78 -27.74
CA ILE A 476 -39.80 -18.64 -27.91
C ILE A 476 -39.19 -18.48 -29.30
N ASP A 477 -37.86 -18.48 -29.31
CA ASP A 477 -37.01 -18.41 -30.50
C ASP A 477 -37.39 -19.50 -31.53
N ALA A 478 -37.46 -19.08 -32.80
CA ALA A 478 -37.74 -19.97 -33.93
C ALA A 478 -36.79 -21.18 -33.99
N ASN A 479 -35.55 -21.05 -33.50
CA ASN A 479 -34.58 -22.13 -33.50
C ASN A 479 -34.95 -23.27 -32.55
N ILE A 480 -35.53 -22.99 -31.37
CA ILE A 480 -36.03 -24.04 -30.47
C ILE A 480 -37.26 -24.71 -31.06
N LYS A 481 -38.15 -23.93 -31.69
CA LYS A 481 -39.32 -24.48 -32.39
C LYS A 481 -38.90 -25.44 -33.50
N LYS A 482 -37.86 -25.07 -34.27
CA LYS A 482 -37.24 -25.94 -35.26
C LYS A 482 -36.61 -27.19 -34.63
N LEU A 483 -35.88 -27.04 -33.52
CA LEU A 483 -35.30 -28.17 -32.79
C LEU A 483 -36.40 -29.15 -32.33
N HIS A 484 -37.51 -28.63 -31.81
CA HIS A 484 -38.66 -29.43 -31.39
C HIS A 484 -39.31 -30.17 -32.56
N PHE A 485 -39.50 -29.48 -33.70
CA PHE A 485 -40.00 -30.10 -34.92
C PHE A 485 -39.09 -31.21 -35.42
N ILE A 486 -37.77 -31.03 -35.36
CA ILE A 486 -36.78 -32.04 -35.74
C ILE A 486 -36.88 -33.24 -34.78
N CYS A 487 -36.83 -33.02 -33.47
CA CYS A 487 -36.93 -34.10 -32.48
C CYS A 487 -38.26 -34.86 -32.55
N THR A 488 -39.40 -34.18 -32.76
CA THR A 488 -40.71 -34.84 -32.91
C THR A 488 -40.81 -35.67 -34.18
N LYS A 489 -40.22 -35.20 -35.28
CA LYS A 489 -40.11 -35.95 -36.53
C LYS A 489 -39.27 -37.22 -36.33
N TYR A 490 -38.12 -37.13 -35.66
CA TYR A 490 -37.28 -38.30 -35.36
C TYR A 490 -37.96 -39.26 -34.39
N LYS A 491 -38.63 -38.78 -33.33
CA LYS A 491 -39.40 -39.62 -32.40
C LYS A 491 -40.51 -40.40 -33.12
N SER A 492 -41.18 -39.75 -34.08
CA SER A 492 -42.19 -40.39 -34.93
C SER A 492 -41.58 -41.46 -35.83
N GLN A 493 -40.42 -41.20 -36.44
CA GLN A 493 -39.69 -42.18 -37.24
C GLN A 493 -39.23 -43.37 -36.40
N ILE A 494 -38.65 -43.15 -35.22
CA ILE A 494 -38.24 -44.20 -34.28
C ILE A 494 -39.44 -45.06 -33.88
N PHE A 495 -40.59 -44.46 -33.58
CA PHE A 495 -41.82 -45.21 -33.26
C PHE A 495 -42.28 -46.07 -34.43
N ILE A 496 -42.22 -45.55 -35.67
CA ILE A 496 -42.51 -46.33 -36.89
C ILE A 496 -41.55 -47.51 -37.01
N TYR A 497 -40.25 -47.32 -36.81
CA TYR A 497 -39.27 -48.40 -36.86
C TYR A 497 -39.50 -49.46 -35.77
N GLN A 498 -39.79 -49.03 -34.53
CA GLN A 498 -40.11 -49.95 -33.44
C GLN A 498 -41.41 -50.74 -33.69
N SER A 499 -42.44 -50.12 -34.29
CA SER A 499 -43.69 -50.79 -34.65
C SER A 499 -43.47 -51.83 -35.76
N LYS A 500 -42.65 -51.51 -36.78
CA LYS A 500 -42.26 -52.45 -37.84
C LYS A 500 -41.45 -53.62 -37.28
N PHE A 501 -40.51 -53.34 -36.39
CA PHE A 501 -39.71 -54.37 -35.72
C PHE A 501 -40.59 -55.32 -34.90
N LYS A 502 -41.51 -54.80 -34.07
CA LYS A 502 -42.47 -55.64 -33.33
C LYS A 502 -43.39 -56.45 -34.25
N SER A 503 -43.77 -55.93 -35.41
CA SER A 503 -44.55 -56.68 -36.41
C SER A 503 -43.73 -57.80 -37.04
N GLN A 504 -42.44 -57.57 -37.35
CA GLN A 504 -41.53 -58.60 -37.84
C GLN A 504 -41.29 -59.70 -36.79
N GLU A 505 -41.11 -59.34 -35.51
CA GLU A 505 -41.00 -60.32 -34.42
C GLU A 505 -42.27 -61.19 -34.30
N ARG A 506 -43.47 -60.60 -34.44
CA ARG A 506 -44.73 -61.38 -34.42
C ARG A 506 -44.80 -62.38 -35.59
N LYS A 507 -44.45 -61.95 -36.80
CA LYS A 507 -44.40 -62.83 -37.98
C LYS A 507 -43.39 -63.97 -37.81
N LEU A 508 -42.21 -63.69 -37.25
CA LEU A 508 -41.20 -64.72 -36.96
C LEU A 508 -41.68 -65.71 -35.89
N ARG A 509 -42.42 -65.26 -34.88
CA ARG A 509 -43.04 -66.15 -33.87
C ARG A 509 -44.17 -67.01 -34.45
N GLU A 510 -44.94 -66.52 -35.41
CA GLU A 510 -45.97 -67.31 -36.10
C GLU A 510 -45.35 -68.38 -37.01
N ILE A 511 -44.27 -68.06 -37.73
CA ILE A 511 -43.52 -69.04 -38.55
C ILE A 511 -42.86 -70.11 -37.67
N GLY A 512 -42.37 -69.74 -36.48
CA GLY A 512 -41.80 -70.69 -35.52
C GLY A 512 -42.79 -71.68 -34.91
N LYS A 513 -44.11 -71.39 -34.95
CA LYS A 513 -45.17 -72.29 -34.46
C LYS A 513 -45.63 -73.34 -35.48
N PHE A 514 -45.19 -73.25 -36.75
CA PHE A 514 -45.48 -74.24 -37.80
C PHE A 514 -44.41 -75.35 -37.91
N LYS A 515 -43.48 -75.42 -36.95
CA LYS A 515 -42.36 -76.38 -36.94
C LYS A 515 -42.38 -77.36 -35.76
N THR A 516 -43.56 -77.64 -35.23
CA THR A 516 -43.88 -78.74 -34.30
C THR A 516 -45.14 -79.39 -34.79
#